data_AF-A0AAW9HDR3-F1
#
_entry.id   AF-A0AAW9HDR3-F1
#
_cell.length_a   1.000
_cell.length_b   1.000
_cell.length_c   1.000
_cell.angle_alpha   90.00
_cell.angle_beta   90.00
_cell.angle_gamma   90.00
#
_symmetry.space_group_name_H-M   'P 1'
#
loop_
_entity.id
_entity.type
_entity.pdbx_description
1 polymer ?
#
loop_
_entity_poly.entity_id
_entity_poly.type
_entity_poly.pdbx_seq_one_letter_code
_entity_poly.pdbx_strand_id
1 'polypeptide(L)'
;MARVLTSSEAKQAIQQMQSIINGGLTDQISQLDTQGQTLSDANVWDGPLAQQFRGDVWPQTKSALDKAKQELEDLRNQLDQISTNIFTAGGGE
;
A
#
# COMPACT_ATOMS: atom_id res chain seq x y z
N MET A 1 0.42 5.81 -35.52
CA MET A 1 0.67 4.87 -34.40
C MET A 1 1.59 5.56 -33.42
N ALA A 2 1.14 5.81 -32.19
CA ALA A 2 1.95 6.51 -31.19
C ALA A 2 3.02 5.54 -30.66
N ARG A 3 4.29 5.79 -31.00
CA ARG A 3 5.43 4.98 -30.54
C ARG A 3 5.55 5.20 -29.03
N VAL A 4 5.21 4.18 -28.23
CA VAL A 4 5.40 4.20 -26.78
C VAL A 4 6.90 4.17 -26.52
N LEU A 5 7.51 5.34 -26.34
CA LEU A 5 8.91 5.46 -25.94
C LEU A 5 8.98 5.27 -24.43
N THR A 6 8.94 4.03 -23.95
CA THR A 6 9.24 3.75 -22.55
C THR A 6 10.75 3.74 -22.39
N SER A 7 11.26 4.84 -21.87
CA SER A 7 12.68 4.95 -21.53
C SER A 7 13.05 3.90 -20.48
N SER A 8 14.31 3.47 -20.48
CA SER A 8 14.85 2.51 -19.50
C SER A 8 14.53 2.91 -18.05
N GLU A 9 14.52 4.22 -17.79
CA GLU A 9 14.21 4.83 -16.50
C GLU A 9 12.77 4.53 -16.06
N ALA A 10 11.80 4.56 -16.97
CA ALA A 10 10.40 4.27 -16.63
C ALA A 10 10.22 2.81 -16.21
N LYS A 11 10.87 1.86 -16.91
CA LYS A 11 10.84 0.44 -16.55
C LYS A 11 11.47 0.20 -15.17
N GLN A 12 12.62 0.82 -14.91
CA GLN A 12 13.30 0.71 -13.62
C GLN A 12 12.47 1.29 -12.48
N ALA A 13 11.82 2.45 -12.69
CA ALA A 13 10.95 3.06 -11.70
C ALA A 13 9.74 2.18 -11.36
N ILE A 14 9.10 1.56 -12.36
CA ILE A 14 7.98 0.63 -12.15
C ILE A 14 8.43 -0.57 -11.32
N GLN A 15 9.56 -1.19 -11.67
CA GLN A 15 10.12 -2.32 -10.92
C GLN A 15 10.44 -1.94 -9.47
N GLN A 16 11.01 -0.75 -9.24
CA GLN A 16 11.30 -0.25 -7.91
C GLN A 16 10.02 -0.02 -7.10
N MET A 17 8.98 0.56 -7.70
CA MET A 17 7.68 0.74 -7.06
C MET A 17 7.06 -0.60 -6.69
N GLN A 18 7.04 -1.57 -7.61
CA GLN A 18 6.56 -2.93 -7.33
C GLN A 18 7.35 -3.58 -6.19
N SER A 19 8.68 -3.42 -6.16
CA SER A 19 9.50 -3.95 -5.07
C SER A 19 9.21 -3.30 -3.72
N ILE A 20 8.91 -2.00 -3.67
CA ILE A 20 8.56 -1.32 -2.42
C ILE A 20 7.20 -1.79 -1.91
N ILE A 21 6.20 -1.87 -2.81
CA ILE A 21 4.84 -2.30 -2.46
C ILE A 21 4.84 -3.77 -2.02
N ASN A 22 5.55 -4.64 -2.76
CA ASN A 22 5.69 -6.06 -2.41
C ASN A 22 6.70 -6.32 -1.28
N GLY A 23 7.53 -5.33 -0.93
CA GLY A 23 8.64 -5.45 0.02
C GLY A 23 8.25 -5.31 1.48
N GLY A 24 6.95 -5.35 1.79
CA GLY A 24 6.45 -5.38 3.17
C GLY A 24 5.73 -4.12 3.63
N LEU A 25 5.46 -3.13 2.77
CA LEU A 25 4.67 -1.97 3.17
C LEU A 25 3.25 -2.37 3.62
N THR A 26 2.61 -3.27 2.88
CA THR A 26 1.30 -3.82 3.27
C THR A 26 1.36 -4.59 4.60
N ASP A 27 2.45 -5.34 4.83
CA ASP A 27 2.68 -6.05 6.09
C ASP A 27 2.89 -5.07 7.25
N GLN A 28 3.64 -3.99 7.03
CA GLN A 28 3.84 -2.92 8.02
C GLN A 28 2.53 -2.25 8.40
N ILE A 29 1.64 -1.99 7.43
CA ILE A 29 0.29 -1.47 7.70
C ILE A 29 -0.51 -2.47 8.55
N SER A 30 -0.43 -3.76 8.24
CA SER A 30 -1.10 -4.80 9.05
C SER A 30 -0.55 -4.91 10.47
N GLN A 31 0.76 -4.72 10.65
CA GLN A 31 1.41 -4.71 11.96
C GLN A 31 0.97 -3.47 12.78
N LEU A 32 0.89 -2.30 12.14
CA LEU A 32 0.33 -1.11 12.77
C LEU A 32 -1.12 -1.36 13.22
N ASP A 33 -1.94 -2.00 12.38
CA ASP A 33 -3.33 -2.33 12.75
C ASP A 33 -3.38 -3.21 14.01
N THR A 34 -2.52 -4.23 14.06
CA THR A 34 -2.43 -5.15 15.20
C THR A 34 -2.08 -4.42 16.51
N GLN A 35 -1.14 -3.47 16.46
CA GLN A 35 -0.76 -2.69 17.64
C GLN A 35 -1.89 -1.74 18.07
N GLY A 36 -2.55 -1.08 17.12
CA GLY A 36 -3.67 -0.20 17.44
C GLY A 36 -4.88 -0.97 18.00
N GLN A 37 -5.14 -2.19 17.56
CA GLN A 37 -6.13 -3.08 18.17
C GLN A 37 -5.75 -3.46 19.61
N THR A 38 -4.49 -3.80 19.84
CA THR A 38 -3.97 -4.12 21.18
C THR A 38 -4.14 -2.94 22.14
N LEU A 39 -3.84 -1.71 21.69
CA LEU A 39 -4.04 -0.49 22.47
C LEU A 39 -5.52 -0.12 22.64
N SER A 40 -6.41 -0.62 21.78
CA SER A 40 -7.85 -0.38 21.88
C SER A 40 -8.54 -1.33 22.87
N ASP A 41 -7.89 -2.42 23.25
CA ASP A 41 -8.42 -3.38 24.22
C ASP A 41 -8.41 -2.80 25.65
N ALA A 42 -9.60 -2.76 26.28
CA ALA A 42 -9.78 -2.29 27.65
C ALA A 42 -9.02 -3.11 28.70
N ASN A 43 -8.71 -4.37 28.40
CA ASN A 43 -7.93 -5.23 29.29
C ASN A 43 -6.42 -4.90 29.24
N VAL A 44 -5.96 -4.25 28.17
CA VAL A 44 -4.56 -3.87 27.96
C VAL A 44 -4.32 -2.42 28.38
N TRP A 45 -5.21 -1.51 27.98
CA TRP A 45 -5.15 -0.10 28.35
C TRP A 45 -6.56 0.46 28.57
N ASP A 46 -6.77 1.02 29.77
CA ASP A 46 -8.04 1.65 30.13
C ASP A 46 -7.84 3.02 30.79
N GLY A 47 -8.91 3.81 30.82
CA GLY A 47 -8.94 5.19 31.31
C GLY A 47 -9.42 6.18 30.26
N PRO A 48 -9.59 7.46 30.63
CA PRO A 48 -10.19 8.48 29.76
C PRO A 48 -9.46 8.66 28.41
N LEU A 49 -8.12 8.59 28.41
CA LEU A 49 -7.33 8.69 27.18
C LEU A 49 -7.41 7.44 26.31
N ALA A 50 -7.53 6.25 26.92
CA ALA A 50 -7.74 5.00 26.20
C ALA A 50 -9.10 4.99 25.51
N GLN A 51 -10.13 5.52 26.18
CA GLN A 51 -11.47 5.72 25.62
C GLN A 51 -11.45 6.65 24.40
N GLN A 52 -10.77 7.80 24.50
CA GLN A 52 -10.59 8.71 23.37
C GLN A 52 -9.82 8.05 22.22
N PHE A 53 -8.76 7.30 22.54
CA PHE A 53 -7.98 6.61 21.52
C PHE A 53 -8.83 5.59 20.74
N ARG A 54 -9.51 4.67 21.44
CA ARG A 54 -10.32 3.61 20.80
C ARG A 54 -11.63 4.13 20.19
N GLY A 55 -12.15 5.24 20.70
CA GLY A 55 -13.39 5.86 20.23
C GLY A 55 -13.20 6.75 19.01
N ASP A 56 -12.13 7.56 19.00
CA ASP A 56 -11.98 8.65 18.02
C ASP A 56 -10.71 8.50 17.17
N VAL A 57 -9.55 8.35 17.82
CA VAL A 57 -8.25 8.49 17.15
C VAL A 57 -7.91 7.27 16.27
N TRP A 58 -8.03 6.08 16.85
CA TRP A 58 -7.64 4.85 16.19
C TRP A 58 -8.58 4.48 15.02
N PRO A 59 -9.92 4.54 15.15
CA PRO A 59 -10.81 4.22 14.03
C PRO A 59 -10.58 5.09 12.79
N GLN A 60 -10.32 6.39 12.97
CA GLN A 60 -10.00 7.30 11.87
C GLN A 60 -8.69 6.92 11.18
N THR A 61 -7.65 6.65 11.96
CA THR A 61 -6.34 6.25 11.44
C THR A 61 -6.42 4.91 10.72
N LYS A 62 -7.11 3.92 11.32
CA LYS A 62 -7.35 2.60 10.72
C LYS A 62 -8.04 2.71 9.36
N SER A 63 -9.09 3.53 9.27
CA SER A 63 -9.79 3.74 7.99
C SER A 63 -8.87 4.30 6.91
N ALA A 64 -7.98 5.24 7.26
CA ALA A 64 -7.00 5.77 6.32
C ALA A 64 -5.95 4.72 5.91
N LEU A 65 -5.50 3.89 6.86
CA LEU A 65 -4.56 2.79 6.61
C LEU A 65 -5.17 1.71 5.70
N ASP A 66 -6.43 1.33 5.94
CA ASP A 66 -7.16 0.36 5.11
C ASP A 66 -7.33 0.88 3.69
N LYS A 67 -7.69 2.17 3.54
CA LYS A 67 -7.77 2.82 2.24
C LYS A 67 -6.40 2.86 1.53
N ALA A 68 -5.35 3.23 2.24
CA ALA A 68 -4.00 3.25 1.67
C ALA A 68 -3.57 1.86 1.19
N LYS A 69 -3.86 0.81 1.97
CA LYS A 69 -3.60 -0.57 1.57
C LYS A 69 -4.32 -0.94 0.28
N GLN A 70 -5.61 -0.61 0.18
CA GLN A 70 -6.39 -0.87 -1.03
C GLN A 70 -5.82 -0.12 -2.25
N GLU A 71 -5.51 1.17 -2.10
CA GLU A 71 -4.93 1.98 -3.18
C GLU A 71 -3.56 1.46 -3.64
N LEU A 72 -2.74 0.93 -2.71
CA LEU A 72 -1.45 0.32 -3.03
C LEU A 72 -1.61 -1.03 -3.76
N GLU A 73 -2.60 -1.84 -3.38
CA GLU A 73 -2.94 -3.08 -4.09
C GLU A 73 -3.42 -2.79 -5.51
N ASP A 74 -4.29 -1.79 -5.70
CA ASP A 74 -4.75 -1.35 -7.00
C ASP A 74 -3.61 -0.81 -7.86
N LEU A 75 -2.73 0.02 -7.28
CA LEU A 75 -1.54 0.52 -7.96
C LEU A 75 -0.64 -0.63 -8.42
N ARG A 76 -0.40 -1.63 -7.56
CA ARG A 76 0.40 -2.81 -7.93
C ARG A 76 -0.19 -3.52 -9.14
N ASN A 77 -1.50 -3.75 -9.14
CA ASN A 77 -2.20 -4.43 -10.24
C ASN A 77 -2.10 -3.62 -11.54
N GLN A 78 -2.24 -2.30 -11.46
CA GLN A 78 -2.07 -1.41 -12.62
C GLN A 78 -0.63 -1.42 -13.16
N LEU A 79 0.38 -1.37 -12.26
CA LEU A 79 1.79 -1.42 -12.65
C LEU A 79 2.17 -2.76 -13.30
N ASP A 80 1.57 -3.87 -12.88
CA ASP A 80 1.74 -5.17 -13.51
C ASP A 80 1.19 -5.20 -14.94
N GLN A 81 -0.01 -4.66 -15.15
CA GLN A 81 -0.62 -4.53 -16.48
C GLN A 81 0.22 -3.60 -17.38
N ILE A 82 0.64 -2.45 -16.86
CA ILE A 82 1.50 -1.49 -17.58
C ILE A 82 2.81 -2.17 -17.98
N SER A 83 3.46 -2.87 -17.06
CA SER A 83 4.69 -3.62 -17.32
C SER A 83 4.48 -4.65 -18.42
N THR A 84 3.45 -5.49 -18.32
CA THR A 84 3.12 -6.51 -19.31
C THR A 84 2.90 -5.92 -20.70
N ASN A 85 2.14 -4.83 -20.79
CA ASN A 85 1.88 -4.13 -22.05
C ASN A 85 3.16 -3.54 -22.63
N ILE A 86 4.04 -2.93 -21.81
CA ILE A 86 5.31 -2.36 -22.24
C ILE A 86 6.27 -3.45 -22.75
N PHE A 87 6.43 -4.54 -22.00
CA PHE A 87 7.37 -5.62 -22.35
C PHE A 87 6.89 -6.43 -23.55
N THR A 88 5.58 -6.64 -23.69
CA THR A 88 5.01 -7.36 -24.86
C THR A 88 5.02 -6.49 -26.11
N ALA A 89 4.68 -5.20 -26.01
CA ALA A 89 4.73 -4.27 -27.14
C ALA A 89 6.17 -3.93 -27.58
N GLY A 90 7.16 -4.11 -26.69
CA GLY A 90 8.59 -3.91 -26.99
C GLY A 90 9.34 -5.19 -27.39
N GLY A 91 8.70 -6.36 -27.41
CA GLY A 91 9.33 -7.65 -27.77
C GLY A 91 9.47 -7.90 -29.28
N GLY A 92 9.20 -6.88 -30.10
CA GLY A 92 9.31 -6.93 -31.55
C GLY A 92 10.35 -5.94 -32.08
N GLU A 93 11.62 -6.13 -31.71
CA GLU A 93 12.80 -5.71 -32.48
C GLU A 93 13.89 -6.80 -32.36
#